data_AF-A0A920WAH4-F1
#
_entry.id   AF-A0A920WAH4-F1
#
_cell.length_a   1.000
_cell.length_b   1.000
_cell.length_c   1.000
_cell.angle_alpha   90.00
_cell.angle_beta   90.00
_cell.angle_gamma   90.00
#
_symmetry.space_group_name_H-M   'P 1'
#
loop_
_entity.id
_entity.type
_entity.pdbx_description
1 polymer ?
#
loop_
_entity_poly.entity_id
_entity_poly.type
_entity_poly.pdbx_seq_one_letter_code
_entity_poly.pdbx_strand_id
1 'polypeptide(L)' 'MAYEIKRFPFDGTVDADGHVLEPPDLWENYLEDKFKSRALRIKVDENGLEYLEINGKPSKRTNKGSLGLMGAMGEKKSEA' A
#
# COMPACT_ATOMS: atom_id res chain seq x y z
N MET A 1 -16.07 5.91 8.76
CA MET A 1 -15.66 6.58 10.00
C MET A 1 -14.24 7.06 9.82
N ALA A 2 -13.94 8.31 10.17
CA ALA A 2 -12.55 8.78 10.16
C ALA A 2 -11.78 8.01 11.25
N TYR A 3 -10.54 7.61 10.95
CA TYR A 3 -9.66 6.95 11.91
C TYR A 3 -9.35 7.92 13.06
N GLU A 4 -9.60 7.49 14.29
CA GLU A 4 -9.27 8.25 15.50
C GLU A 4 -8.00 7.63 16.10
N ILE A 5 -6.91 8.41 16.13
CA ILE A 5 -5.67 8.00 16.78
C ILE A 5 -5.92 7.93 18.29
N LYS A 6 -5.85 6.72 18.87
CA LYS A 6 -6.00 6.52 20.31
C LYS A 6 -4.64 6.30 20.95
N ARG A 7 -4.42 6.95 22.10
CA ARG A 7 -3.24 6.70 22.92
C ARG A 7 -3.42 5.38 23.67
N PHE A 8 -2.33 4.63 23.81
CA PHE A 8 -2.31 3.49 24.72
C PHE A 8 -2.54 3.92 26.17
N PRO A 9 -3.17 3.06 27.00
CA PRO A 9 -3.45 3.37 28.40
C PRO A 9 -2.20 3.38 29.29
N PHE A 10 -1.07 2.85 28.83
CA PHE A 10 0.17 2.76 29.58
C PHE A 10 1.34 3.39 28.81
N ASP A 11 2.19 4.12 29.53
CA ASP A 11 3.43 4.67 28.97
C ASP A 11 4.44 3.55 28.68
N GLY A 12 5.23 3.72 27.61
CA GLY A 12 6.21 2.71 27.18
C GLY A 12 5.61 1.52 26.44
N THR A 13 4.33 1.58 26.05
CA THR A 13 3.72 0.54 25.21
C THR A 13 4.44 0.45 23.86
N VAL A 14 4.75 -0.77 23.44
CA VAL A 14 5.33 -1.08 22.12
C VAL A 14 4.22 -1.55 21.19
N ASP A 15 4.11 -0.91 20.03
CA ASP A 15 3.21 -1.37 18.97
C ASP A 15 3.81 -2.62 18.30
N ALA A 16 3.02 -3.69 18.23
CA ALA A 16 3.43 -4.96 17.67
C ALA A 16 3.07 -5.12 16.18
N ASP A 17 2.36 -4.15 15.58
CA ASP A 17 1.84 -4.24 14.22
C ASP A 17 2.16 -2.99 13.37
N GLY A 18 3.46 -2.80 13.13
CA GLY A 18 3.95 -1.74 12.25
C GLY A 18 4.02 -2.21 10.79
N HIS A 19 3.47 -1.41 9.88
CA HIS A 19 3.60 -1.62 8.43
C HIS A 19 4.42 -0.50 7.79
N VAL A 20 5.15 -0.86 6.73
CA VAL A 20 5.83 0.08 5.83
C VAL A 20 5.36 -0.19 4.40
N LEU A 21 5.25 0.86 3.60
CA LEU A 21 5.07 0.72 2.16
C LEU A 21 6.44 0.66 1.50
N GLU A 22 6.70 -0.42 0.77
CA GLU A 22 7.96 -0.61 0.06
C GLU A 22 8.07 0.32 -1.16
N PRO A 23 9.29 0.58 -1.66
CA PRO A 23 9.48 1.23 -2.94
C PRO A 23 8.72 0.49 -4.06
N PRO A 24 8.06 1.22 -4.99
CA PRO A 24 7.20 0.61 -6.01
C PRO A 24 7.95 -0.31 -6.98
N ASP A 25 9.28 -0.17 -7.07
CA ASP A 25 10.18 -0.89 -7.96
C ASP A 25 10.96 -2.02 -7.27
N LEU A 26 10.66 -2.33 -5.99
CA LEU A 26 11.37 -3.35 -5.20
C LEU A 26 11.51 -4.67 -5.97
N TRP A 27 10.40 -5.20 -6.49
CA TRP A 27 10.43 -6.50 -7.15
C TRP A 27 11.07 -6.48 -8.55
N GLU A 28 11.08 -5.32 -9.21
CA GLU A 28 11.70 -5.17 -10.53
C GLU A 28 13.23 -5.14 -10.40
N ASN A 29 13.73 -4.54 -9.31
CA ASN A 29 15.15 -4.44 -9.02
C ASN A 29 15.74 -5.75 -8.46
N TYR A 30 15.01 -6.48 -7.63
CA TYR A 30 15.58 -7.55 -6.81
C TYR A 30 15.12 -8.99 -7.12
N LEU A 31 14.07 -9.20 -7.95
CA LEU A 31 13.73 -10.57 -8.37
C LEU A 31 14.75 -11.12 -9.38
N GLU A 32 14.93 -12.43 -9.40
CA GLU A 32 15.64 -13.09 -10.49
C GLU A 32 14.88 -12.93 -11.81
N ASP A 33 15.62 -12.83 -12.92
CA ASP A 33 15.05 -12.50 -14.24
C ASP A 33 13.90 -13.43 -14.66
N LYS A 34 13.99 -14.73 -14.32
CA LYS A 34 12.95 -15.73 -14.62
C LYS A 34 11.60 -15.44 -13.93
N PHE A 35 11.58 -14.60 -12.89
CA PHE A 35 10.38 -14.24 -12.15
C PHE A 35 9.89 -12.81 -12.41
N LYS A 36 10.75 -11.92 -12.93
CA LYS A 36 10.41 -10.51 -13.18
C LYS A 36 9.15 -10.32 -14.05
N SER A 37 8.90 -11.20 -15.03
CA SER A 37 7.69 -11.14 -15.86
C SER A 37 6.39 -11.23 -15.05
N ARG A 38 6.43 -11.83 -13.86
CA ARG A 38 5.28 -12.02 -12.96
C ARG A 38 5.33 -11.14 -11.70
N ALA A 39 6.29 -10.22 -11.63
CA ALA A 39 6.49 -9.33 -10.48
C ALA A 39 5.21 -8.54 -10.14
N LEU A 40 5.09 -8.19 -8.86
CA LEU A 40 4.09 -7.25 -8.39
C LEU A 40 4.44 -5.85 -8.86
N ARG A 41 3.44 -5.11 -9.36
CA ARG A 41 3.60 -3.73 -9.84
C ARG A 41 2.40 -2.88 -9.45
N ILE A 42 2.62 -1.58 -9.30
CA ILE A 42 1.54 -0.59 -9.26
C ILE A 42 1.27 -0.14 -10.69
N LYS A 43 0.01 -0.21 -11.12
CA LYS A 43 -0.45 0.22 -12.44
C LYS A 43 -1.67 1.11 -12.31
N VAL A 44 -2.03 1.79 -13.39
CA VAL A 44 -3.21 2.67 -13.46
C VAL A 44 -4.23 2.06 -14.41
N ASP A 45 -5.50 2.06 -14.01
CA ASP A 45 -6.62 1.58 -14.81
C ASP A 45 -7.15 2.65 -15.77
N GLU A 46 -8.18 2.30 -16.54
CA GLU A 46 -8.82 3.18 -17.53
C GLU A 46 -9.48 4.44 -16.92
N ASN A 47 -9.76 4.43 -15.61
CA ASN A 47 -10.34 5.56 -14.89
C ASN A 47 -9.27 6.47 -14.26
N GLY A 48 -7.99 6.20 -14.52
CA GLY A 48 -6.89 6.92 -13.90
C GLY A 48 -6.62 6.52 -12.46
N LEU A 49 -7.16 5.38 -12.00
CA LEU A 49 -6.99 4.91 -10.62
C LEU A 49 -5.96 3.80 -10.53
N GLU A 50 -5.15 3.86 -9.49
CA GLU A 50 -4.11 2.87 -9.21
C GLU A 50 -4.66 1.50 -8.76
N TYR A 51 -3.96 0.43 -9.14
CA TYR A 51 -4.20 -0.94 -8.70
C TYR A 51 -2.90 -1.73 -8.61
N LEU A 52 -2.92 -2.80 -7.80
CA LEU A 52 -1.83 -3.78 -7.77
C LEU A 52 -2.01 -4.81 -8.87
N GLU A 53 -1.04 -4.92 -9.77
CA GLU A 53 -0.90 -6.05 -10.67
C GLU A 53 -0.04 -7.13 -10.02
N ILE A 54 -0.54 -8.37 -10.02
CA ILE A 54 0.19 -9.54 -9.51
C ILE A 54 0.13 -10.62 -10.58
N ASN A 55 1.29 -11.09 -11.03
CA ASN A 55 1.37 -12.13 -12.07
C ASN A 55 0.56 -11.75 -13.34
N GLY A 56 0.70 -10.50 -13.78
CA GLY A 56 0.03 -9.96 -14.98
C GLY A 56 -1.48 -9.81 -14.86
N LYS A 57 -2.04 -9.88 -13.65
CA LYS A 57 -3.49 -9.74 -13.42
C LYS A 57 -3.76 -8.67 -12.35
N PRO A 58 -4.80 -7.85 -12.52
CA PRO A 58 -5.25 -6.94 -11.47
C PRO A 58 -5.64 -7.69 -10.19
N SER A 59 -5.22 -7.18 -9.04
CA SER A 59 -5.63 -7.67 -7.73
C SER A 59 -7.15 -7.51 -7.56
N LYS A 60 -7.79 -8.55 -6.99
CA LYS A 60 -9.23 -8.51 -6.69
C LYS A 60 -9.56 -7.61 -5.49
N ARG A 61 -8.57 -7.36 -4.61
CA ARG A 61 -8.76 -6.57 -3.39
C ARG A 61 -8.17 -5.17 -3.51
N THR A 62 -6.95 -5.06 -4.03
CA THR A 62 -6.22 -3.79 -4.07
C THR A 62 -6.28 -3.21 -5.47
N ASN A 63 -7.40 -2.57 -5.77
CA ASN A 63 -7.68 -1.90 -7.04
C ASN A 63 -8.42 -0.58 -6.80
N LYS A 64 -8.76 0.14 -7.88
CA LYS A 64 -9.64 1.32 -7.88
C LYS A 64 -9.21 2.40 -6.87
N GLY A 65 -7.92 2.68 -6.77
CA GLY A 65 -7.40 3.74 -5.89
C GLY A 65 -7.25 3.36 -4.42
N SER A 66 -7.40 2.08 -4.07
CA SER A 66 -7.23 1.63 -2.68
C SER A 66 -5.80 1.76 -2.14
N LEU A 67 -4.78 1.89 -3.01
CA LEU A 67 -3.39 2.10 -2.60
C LEU A 67 -3.20 3.48 -1.94
N GLY A 68 -3.78 4.54 -2.49
CA GLY A 68 -3.72 5.89 -1.92
C GLY A 68 -4.33 5.97 -0.53
N LEU A 69 -5.38 5.17 -0.26
CA LEU A 69 -5.92 5.03 1.10
C LEU A 69 -4.92 4.39 2.07
N MET A 70 -4.12 3.41 1.61
CA MET A 70 -3.06 2.81 2.42
C MET A 70 -1.89 3.77 2.63
N GLY A 71 -1.52 4.55 1.60
CA GLY A 71 -0.48 5.58 1.67
C GLY A 71 -0.81 6.73 2.62
N ALA A 72 -2.09 7.09 2.72
CA ALA A 72 -2.56 8.13 3.63
C ALA A 72 -2.77 7.66 5.08
N MET A 73 -2.47 6.39 5.42
CA MET A 73 -2.66 5.89 6.78
C MET A 73 -1.77 6.63 7.77
N GLY A 74 -2.39 7.17 8.82
CA GLY A 74 -1.70 7.96 9.83
C GLY A 74 -1.57 9.45 9.49
N GLU A 75 -1.94 9.88 8.28
CA GLU A 75 -2.06 11.29 7.97
C GLU A 75 -3.20 11.93 8.76
N LYS A 76 -2.95 13.11 9.33
CA LYS A 76 -4.03 13.95 9.86
C LYS A 76 -4.86 14.41 8.68
N LYS A 77 -6.19 14.47 8.85
CA LYS A 77 -7.04 15.19 7.89
C LYS A 77 -6.45 16.59 7.67
N SER A 78 -6.07 16.90 6.44
CA SER A 78 -5.89 18.30 6.07
C SER A 78 -7.26 18.97 6.18
N GLU A 79 -7.30 20.09 6.91
CA GLU A 79 -8.44 21.00 6.83
C GLU A 79 -8.38 21.63 5.45
N ALA A 80 -9.44 21.40 4.65
CA ALA A 80 -9.69 22.07 3.39
C ALA A 80 -10.80 23.10 3.59
#